data_AF-A0A433CBX9-F1
#
_entry.id   AF-A0A433CBX9-F1
#
_cell.length_a   1.000
_cell.length_b   1.000
_cell.length_c   1.000
_cell.angle_alpha   90.00
_cell.angle_beta   90.00
_cell.angle_gamma   90.00
#
_symmetry.space_group_name_H-M   'P 1'
#
loop_
_entity.id
_entity.type
_entity.pdbx_description
1 polymer ?
#
loop_
_entity_poly.entity_id
_entity_poly.type
_entity_poly.pdbx_seq_one_letter_code
_entity_poly.pdbx_strand_id
1 'polypeptide(L)'
;MTPCTSSNILALLLVLHAALVVSHQIYPPTVFNLAKGPPLSAAVLAERQAAIREAFLHAWNGYSEYAWGADELLPISKKPGYSRYFQLQLDEHVDKEPTIVDGLDTALIMSLTDEYQQARAWVASINWKKTSQLSKTFETNIRYLGGLLSAYELTGDNLYLDQSISLADQVIMPAFDTPLGIPFQYVNVSTGTPVNSYGAAILAEIGTLQLELNRLTQLTGNPSYAAKGQVVIDFLAKQPSKPPGLFPISLDPVTGRWTDGMGLIFLHARRRIAKFRFGAPVCLSNSIPVMLNNRILCHLEQYLIKNYLLTGESWSQYKDMWTVAVDSMMQYMSSTSAYHPALLWLANLKGGICFLPGNILLGGTLFNNNTVIEFATRLMHSCYQAWACTPTGIAPEGWAWIDQRQVSSTGVPLVAIDKRDEMRQRKWGFYVKDPRYALRPGRWISIPFEY
;
A
#
# COMPACT_ATOMS: atom_id res chain seq x y z
N MET A 1 11.51 -29.57 -66.96
CA MET A 1 10.78 -30.73 -66.43
C MET A 1 9.49 -30.22 -65.80
N THR A 2 8.37 -30.38 -66.48
CA THR A 2 6.97 -30.28 -65.98
C THR A 2 6.65 -31.49 -65.06
N PRO A 3 5.47 -31.60 -64.37
CA PRO A 3 4.21 -30.82 -64.41
C PRO A 3 3.70 -30.28 -63.04
N CYS A 4 2.82 -29.25 -62.97
CA CYS A 4 1.33 -29.26 -62.97
C CYS A 4 0.66 -30.07 -61.84
N THR A 5 -0.47 -29.71 -61.21
CA THR A 5 -1.37 -28.54 -61.11
C THR A 5 -2.44 -28.90 -60.06
N SER A 6 -3.06 -27.87 -59.49
CA SER A 6 -4.48 -27.72 -59.10
C SER A 6 -5.25 -28.86 -58.43
N SER A 7 -5.93 -28.46 -57.34
CA SER A 7 -7.30 -28.85 -57.01
C SER A 7 -7.55 -30.34 -56.83
N ASN A 8 -7.66 -30.75 -55.57
CA ASN A 8 -8.92 -31.31 -55.15
C ASN A 8 -9.13 -31.16 -53.64
N ILE A 9 -10.19 -30.43 -53.35
CA ILE A 9 -11.28 -30.91 -52.49
C ILE A 9 -10.91 -30.86 -51.00
N LEU A 10 -11.33 -29.82 -50.27
CA LEU A 10 -12.73 -29.63 -49.84
C LEU A 10 -13.30 -30.83 -49.01
N ALA A 11 -12.51 -31.88 -48.77
CA ALA A 11 -12.86 -33.07 -48.00
C ALA A 11 -12.14 -33.13 -46.64
N LEU A 12 -10.92 -32.58 -46.51
CA LEU A 12 -10.30 -32.46 -45.18
C LEU A 12 -10.90 -31.32 -44.34
N LEU A 13 -11.62 -30.40 -45.00
CA LEU A 13 -12.38 -29.33 -44.36
C LEU A 13 -13.77 -29.77 -43.86
N LEU A 14 -14.17 -31.05 -43.97
CA LEU A 14 -15.55 -31.48 -43.64
C LEU A 14 -15.72 -32.75 -42.79
N VAL A 15 -14.67 -33.42 -42.30
CA VAL A 15 -14.84 -34.65 -41.47
C VAL A 15 -14.15 -34.64 -40.09
N LEU A 16 -13.46 -33.57 -39.69
CA LEU A 16 -13.07 -33.37 -38.27
C LEU A 16 -13.81 -32.17 -37.65
N HIS A 17 -15.11 -32.13 -37.93
CA HIS A 17 -16.10 -31.20 -37.38
C HIS A 17 -16.97 -31.83 -36.26
N ALA A 18 -16.54 -32.93 -35.63
CA ALA A 18 -17.39 -33.65 -34.64
C ALA A 18 -16.71 -34.14 -33.36
N ALA A 19 -15.47 -33.71 -33.05
CA ALA A 19 -14.85 -34.05 -31.75
C ALA A 19 -13.79 -33.02 -31.35
N LEU A 20 -14.25 -31.82 -30.98
CA LEU A 20 -13.59 -30.88 -30.04
C LEU A 20 -14.46 -29.63 -29.76
N VAL A 21 -15.75 -29.67 -30.11
CA VAL A 21 -16.77 -28.69 -29.67
C VAL A 21 -17.37 -29.15 -28.35
N VAL A 22 -16.55 -29.24 -27.29
CA VAL A 22 -16.93 -29.00 -25.88
C VAL A 22 -15.62 -28.71 -25.13
N SER A 23 -15.36 -27.42 -24.83
CA SER A 23 -14.43 -26.89 -23.79
C SER A 23 -13.61 -25.66 -24.19
N HIS A 24 -13.90 -25.00 -25.31
CA HIS A 24 -13.47 -23.61 -25.55
C HIS A 24 -14.68 -22.67 -25.61
N GLN A 25 -15.47 -22.68 -24.53
CA GLN A 25 -16.13 -21.47 -24.03
C GLN A 25 -15.34 -20.99 -22.82
N ILE A 26 -14.15 -20.46 -23.06
CA ILE A 26 -13.48 -19.62 -22.07
C ILE A 26 -13.24 -18.31 -22.80
N TYR A 27 -14.16 -17.40 -22.51
CA TYR A 27 -14.18 -15.95 -22.71
C TYR A 27 -13.13 -15.37 -23.68
N PRO A 28 -13.53 -14.56 -24.68
CA PRO A 28 -12.57 -13.78 -25.45
C PRO A 28 -11.72 -12.96 -24.46
N PRO A 29 -10.45 -12.67 -24.77
CA PRO A 29 -9.69 -11.65 -24.05
C PRO A 29 -10.42 -10.34 -24.33
N THR A 30 -11.43 -10.06 -23.52
CA THR A 30 -11.87 -8.71 -23.30
C THR A 30 -10.69 -8.11 -22.56
N VAL A 31 -9.77 -7.54 -23.35
CA VAL A 31 -9.08 -6.33 -22.93
C VAL A 31 -10.20 -5.48 -22.35
N PHE A 32 -10.29 -5.44 -21.02
CA PHE A 32 -11.13 -4.48 -20.35
C PHE A 32 -10.48 -3.15 -20.67
N ASN A 33 -10.82 -2.61 -21.85
CA ASN A 33 -10.86 -1.20 -22.07
C ASN A 33 -11.85 -0.73 -21.00
N LEU A 34 -11.32 -0.33 -19.83
CA LEU A 34 -11.83 0.88 -19.20
C LEU A 34 -11.74 1.90 -20.31
N ALA A 35 -12.81 2.00 -21.11
CA ALA A 35 -12.82 2.86 -22.27
C ALA A 35 -12.45 4.21 -21.70
N LYS A 36 -11.21 4.66 -21.94
CA LYS A 36 -10.78 6.01 -21.60
C LYS A 36 -11.84 6.84 -22.31
N GLY A 37 -12.79 7.36 -21.54
CA GLY A 37 -13.78 8.28 -22.07
C GLY A 37 -13.02 9.38 -22.81
N PRO A 38 -13.65 10.07 -23.75
CA PRO A 38 -12.98 11.17 -24.43
C PRO A 38 -12.30 12.05 -23.36
N PRO A 39 -11.02 12.44 -23.59
CA PRO A 39 -10.28 13.20 -22.59
C PRO A 39 -11.12 14.41 -22.17
N LEU A 40 -11.17 14.65 -20.86
CA LEU A 40 -11.95 15.75 -20.32
C LEU A 40 -11.49 17.07 -20.96
N SER A 41 -12.43 17.95 -21.26
CA SER A 41 -12.10 19.26 -21.80
C SER A 41 -11.26 20.05 -20.79
N ALA A 42 -10.42 20.96 -21.29
CA ALA A 42 -9.61 21.84 -20.43
C ALA A 42 -10.47 22.63 -19.44
N ALA A 43 -11.67 23.06 -19.84
CA ALA A 43 -12.60 23.75 -18.96
C ALA A 43 -13.06 22.88 -17.78
N VAL A 44 -13.43 21.63 -18.03
CA VAL A 44 -13.84 20.69 -16.97
C VAL A 44 -12.68 20.35 -16.04
N LEU A 45 -11.46 20.21 -16.59
CA LEU A 45 -10.27 19.99 -15.77
C LEU A 45 -9.97 21.19 -14.86
N ALA A 46 -10.03 22.41 -15.40
CA ALA A 46 -9.82 23.63 -14.63
C ALA A 46 -10.87 23.79 -13.51
N GLU A 47 -12.15 23.53 -13.80
CA GLU A 47 -13.22 23.55 -12.80
C GLU A 47 -12.96 22.55 -11.67
N ARG A 48 -12.61 21.30 -12.00
CA ARG A 48 -12.30 20.27 -11.00
C ARG A 48 -11.05 20.59 -10.18
N GLN A 49 -10.00 21.12 -10.83
CA GLN A 49 -8.78 21.54 -10.16
C GLN A 49 -9.08 22.67 -9.16
N ALA A 50 -9.89 23.66 -9.56
CA ALA A 50 -10.31 24.73 -8.66
C ALA A 50 -11.10 24.18 -7.46
N ALA A 51 -12.06 23.29 -7.68
CA ALA A 51 -12.83 22.67 -6.59
C ALA A 51 -11.94 21.89 -5.60
N ILE A 52 -10.91 21.19 -6.09
CA ILE A 52 -9.94 20.48 -5.23
C ILE A 52 -9.10 21.48 -4.42
N ARG A 53 -8.64 22.57 -5.04
CA ARG A 53 -7.90 23.64 -4.36
C ARG A 53 -8.74 24.29 -3.26
N GLU A 54 -10.01 24.58 -3.53
CA GLU A 54 -10.94 25.12 -2.52
C GLU A 54 -11.18 24.15 -1.36
N ALA A 55 -11.28 22.84 -1.64
CA ALA A 55 -11.40 21.82 -0.59
C ALA A 55 -10.14 21.75 0.29
N PHE A 56 -8.95 21.87 -0.30
CA PHE A 56 -7.70 21.97 0.46
C PHE A 56 -7.68 23.22 1.34
N LEU A 57 -8.01 24.39 0.78
CA LEU A 57 -8.08 25.65 1.52
C LEU A 57 -9.07 25.59 2.67
N HIS A 58 -10.25 24.98 2.46
CA HIS A 58 -11.22 24.77 3.53
C HIS A 58 -10.63 23.96 4.70
N ALA A 59 -9.94 22.85 4.41
CA ALA A 59 -9.31 22.01 5.43
C ALA A 59 -8.13 22.73 6.10
N TRP A 60 -7.27 23.40 5.33
CA TRP A 60 -6.14 24.18 5.83
C TRP A 60 -6.61 25.29 6.76
N ASN A 61 -7.58 26.11 6.34
CA ASN A 61 -8.10 27.21 7.15
C ASN A 61 -8.74 26.70 8.45
N GLY A 62 -9.49 25.60 8.41
CA GLY A 62 -10.03 24.98 9.62
C GLY A 62 -8.92 24.49 10.56
N TYR A 63 -7.87 23.88 10.04
CA TYR A 63 -6.71 23.47 10.83
C TYR A 63 -5.99 24.68 11.44
N SER A 64 -5.66 25.68 10.63
CA SER A 64 -4.98 26.91 11.06
C SER A 64 -5.76 27.70 12.10
N GLU A 65 -7.10 27.69 12.05
CA GLU A 65 -7.93 28.38 13.03
C GLU A 65 -8.03 27.64 14.36
N TYR A 66 -8.21 26.31 14.35
CA TYR A 66 -8.62 25.55 15.53
C TYR A 66 -7.57 24.60 16.10
N ALA A 67 -6.51 24.30 15.35
CA ALA A 67 -5.55 23.25 15.68
C ALA A 67 -4.12 23.57 15.22
N TRP A 68 -3.78 24.83 14.91
CA TRP A 68 -2.42 25.20 14.51
C TRP A 68 -1.43 24.82 15.62
N GLY A 69 -0.40 24.06 15.26
CA GLY A 69 0.56 23.55 16.23
C GLY A 69 0.17 22.21 16.88
N ALA A 70 -0.96 21.61 16.50
CA ALA A 70 -1.35 20.25 16.90
C ALA A 70 -1.22 19.25 15.75
N ASP A 71 -1.28 17.95 16.05
CA ASP A 71 -1.07 16.92 15.03
C ASP A 71 -2.10 16.99 13.90
N GLU A 72 -3.36 17.14 14.30
CA GLU A 72 -4.51 17.12 13.41
C GLU A 72 -5.66 17.96 14.00
N LEU A 73 -6.65 18.26 13.18
CA LEU A 73 -7.90 18.87 13.62
C LEU A 73 -8.93 17.78 13.93
N LEU A 74 -9.65 17.90 15.05
CA LEU A 74 -10.91 17.18 15.28
C LEU A 74 -12.06 18.01 14.68
N PRO A 75 -12.54 17.72 13.44
CA PRO A 75 -13.33 18.67 12.66
C PRO A 75 -14.74 18.91 13.21
N ILE A 76 -15.30 17.95 13.95
CA ILE A 76 -16.65 18.07 14.54
C ILE A 76 -16.61 18.92 15.82
N SER A 77 -15.64 18.68 16.69
CA SER A 77 -15.51 19.41 17.95
C SER A 77 -14.75 20.72 17.83
N LYS A 78 -14.09 20.96 16.68
CA LYS A 78 -13.18 22.09 16.44
C LYS A 78 -12.11 22.20 17.52
N LYS A 79 -11.49 21.07 17.84
CA LYS A 79 -10.44 20.98 18.86
C LYS A 79 -9.16 20.43 18.24
N PRO A 80 -7.99 20.78 18.81
CA PRO A 80 -6.75 20.06 18.58
C PRO A 80 -6.93 18.56 18.78
N GLY A 81 -6.48 17.77 17.82
CA GLY A 81 -6.37 16.33 17.90
C GLY A 81 -4.91 15.92 18.12
N TYR A 82 -4.71 14.97 19.00
CA TYR A 82 -3.40 14.36 19.30
C TYR A 82 -3.55 12.87 19.04
N SER A 83 -3.06 12.40 17.89
CA SER A 83 -3.38 11.04 17.41
C SER A 83 -2.51 10.01 18.10
N ARG A 84 -3.06 8.83 18.41
CA ARG A 84 -2.34 7.70 19.07
C ARG A 84 -1.23 7.08 18.23
N TYR A 85 -1.20 7.36 16.93
CA TYR A 85 -0.12 6.95 16.04
C TYR A 85 1.04 7.96 16.05
N PHE A 86 0.74 9.18 16.48
CA PHE A 86 1.69 10.27 16.71
C PHE A 86 1.90 10.57 18.19
N GLN A 87 1.17 9.91 19.13
CA GLN A 87 1.22 10.17 20.57
C GLN A 87 2.66 10.05 21.07
N LEU A 88 3.38 11.13 21.34
CA LEU A 88 2.99 12.53 21.19
C LEU A 88 1.98 13.03 22.27
N GLN A 89 1.74 12.35 23.40
CA GLN A 89 0.93 12.86 24.51
C GLN A 89 1.76 13.61 25.58
N LEU A 90 1.59 14.94 25.58
CA LEU A 90 2.11 15.96 26.50
C LEU A 90 2.01 15.58 27.99
N ASP A 91 2.97 15.98 28.83
CA ASP A 91 2.94 17.36 29.35
C ASP A 91 3.62 18.47 28.52
N GLU A 92 2.82 19.53 28.39
CA GLU A 92 2.97 20.95 28.04
C GLU A 92 4.04 21.41 26.99
N HIS A 93 3.57 21.58 25.75
CA HIS A 93 4.00 22.57 24.74
C HIS A 93 4.98 22.21 23.60
N VAL A 94 5.23 20.94 23.27
CA VAL A 94 5.80 20.62 21.94
C VAL A 94 5.31 19.25 21.46
N ASP A 95 4.13 19.21 20.84
CA ASP A 95 3.74 18.10 19.98
C ASP A 95 4.24 18.38 18.57
N LYS A 96 4.72 17.37 17.86
CA LYS A 96 5.24 17.51 16.50
C LYS A 96 4.08 17.34 15.52
N GLU A 97 3.99 18.22 14.52
CA GLU A 97 2.75 18.47 13.77
C GLU A 97 2.77 17.86 12.35
N PRO A 98 2.34 16.60 12.16
CA PRO A 98 2.33 15.99 10.84
C PRO A 98 1.49 16.77 9.82
N THR A 99 0.38 17.42 10.20
CA THR A 99 -0.49 18.12 9.23
C THR A 99 0.20 19.28 8.52
N ILE A 100 1.06 20.06 9.20
CA ILE A 100 1.76 21.18 8.57
C ILE A 100 2.75 20.68 7.53
N VAL A 101 3.52 19.65 7.87
CA VAL A 101 4.55 19.10 6.96
C VAL A 101 3.93 18.26 5.85
N ASP A 102 2.92 17.43 6.14
CA ASP A 102 2.19 16.64 5.14
C ASP A 102 1.41 17.52 4.15
N GLY A 103 0.97 18.72 4.57
CA GLY A 103 0.28 19.67 3.70
C GLY A 103 1.21 20.56 2.87
N LEU A 104 2.50 20.59 3.20
CA LEU A 104 3.46 21.56 2.67
C LEU A 104 3.69 21.39 1.17
N ASP A 105 3.96 20.16 0.72
CA ASP A 105 4.22 19.88 -0.69
C ASP A 105 2.96 20.05 -1.55
N THR A 106 1.79 19.76 -0.98
CA THR A 106 0.49 19.94 -1.63
C THR A 106 0.20 21.43 -1.82
N ALA A 107 0.48 22.27 -0.81
CA ALA A 107 0.38 23.72 -0.95
C ALA A 107 1.32 24.25 -2.05
N LEU A 108 2.55 23.74 -2.12
CA LEU A 108 3.50 24.08 -3.19
C LEU A 108 2.98 23.70 -4.58
N ILE A 109 2.56 22.44 -4.77
CA ILE A 109 2.04 21.92 -6.05
C ILE A 109 0.81 22.72 -6.48
N MET A 110 -0.06 23.09 -5.52
CA MET A 110 -1.24 23.89 -5.81
C MET A 110 -0.93 25.36 -6.04
N SER A 111 0.29 25.84 -5.83
CA SER A 111 0.66 27.27 -5.86
C SER A 111 -0.12 28.10 -4.82
N LEU A 112 -0.14 27.62 -3.58
CA LEU A 112 -0.76 28.25 -2.41
C LEU A 112 0.32 28.96 -1.58
N THR A 113 0.72 30.16 -2.03
CA THR A 113 1.89 30.86 -1.49
C THR A 113 1.73 31.26 -0.03
N ASP A 114 0.57 31.74 0.39
CA ASP A 114 0.37 32.24 1.76
C ASP A 114 0.36 31.09 2.78
N GLU A 115 -0.29 29.98 2.42
CA GLU A 115 -0.33 28.74 3.21
C GLU A 115 1.08 28.13 3.30
N TYR A 116 1.80 28.11 2.18
CA TYR A 116 3.20 27.67 2.13
C TYR A 116 4.10 28.51 3.06
N GLN A 117 4.00 29.84 3.04
CA GLN A 117 4.83 30.70 3.88
C GLN A 117 4.55 30.49 5.37
N GLN A 118 3.28 30.26 5.76
CA GLN A 118 2.92 29.90 7.13
C GLN A 118 3.57 28.57 7.54
N ALA A 119 3.46 27.55 6.70
CA ALA A 119 4.06 26.24 6.94
C ALA A 119 5.59 26.31 7.03
N ARG A 120 6.23 27.06 6.13
CA ARG A 120 7.67 27.29 6.11
C ARG A 120 8.18 27.97 7.37
N ALA A 121 7.47 29.02 7.84
CA ALA A 121 7.82 29.72 9.07
C ALA A 121 7.74 28.77 10.28
N TRP A 122 6.73 27.90 10.32
CA TRP A 122 6.63 26.87 11.34
C TRP A 122 7.81 25.87 11.24
N VAL A 123 8.16 25.38 10.04
CA VAL A 123 9.32 24.49 9.83
C VAL A 123 10.64 25.11 10.31
N ALA A 124 10.82 26.42 10.11
CA ALA A 124 11.99 27.14 10.60
C ALA A 124 12.10 27.17 12.14
N SER A 125 10.98 27.02 12.85
CA SER A 125 10.94 27.06 14.32
C SER A 125 11.16 25.71 14.99
N ILE A 126 11.11 24.60 14.25
CA ILE A 126 11.14 23.25 14.81
C ILE A 126 12.48 22.96 15.52
N ASN A 127 12.38 22.36 16.70
CA ASN A 127 13.52 21.73 17.38
C ASN A 127 13.22 20.26 17.68
N TRP A 128 13.84 19.35 16.92
CA TRP A 128 13.57 17.92 17.02
C TRP A 128 13.89 17.30 18.38
N LYS A 129 14.82 17.88 19.16
CA LYS A 129 15.24 17.37 20.48
C LYS A 129 14.27 17.69 21.61
N LYS A 130 13.40 18.69 21.43
CA LYS A 130 12.46 19.11 22.47
C LYS A 130 11.22 18.22 22.45
N THR A 131 11.37 16.98 22.92
CA THR A 131 10.23 16.12 23.21
C THR A 131 10.56 15.13 24.32
N SER A 132 9.65 14.98 25.27
CA SER A 132 9.75 14.02 26.38
C SER A 132 9.34 12.59 25.98
N GLN A 133 9.09 12.36 24.69
CA GLN A 133 8.32 11.22 24.24
C GLN A 133 9.01 10.37 23.18
N LEU A 134 8.46 9.18 22.98
CA LEU A 134 8.95 8.22 21.99
C LEU A 134 8.47 8.62 20.59
N SER A 135 9.40 8.74 19.65
CA SER A 135 9.10 8.98 18.24
C SER A 135 8.91 7.64 17.53
N LYS A 136 7.80 7.46 16.81
CA LYS A 136 7.61 6.27 15.98
C LYS A 136 8.39 6.41 14.68
N THR A 137 9.39 5.55 14.47
CA THR A 137 10.38 5.67 13.38
C THR A 137 9.72 5.74 12.00
N PHE A 138 8.82 4.81 11.71
CA PHE A 138 8.12 4.72 10.42
C PHE A 138 7.29 5.97 10.10
N GLU A 139 6.42 6.39 11.02
CA GLU A 139 5.56 7.57 10.81
C GLU A 139 6.41 8.84 10.68
N THR A 140 7.48 8.95 11.47
CA THR A 140 8.39 10.10 11.42
C THR A 140 9.07 10.20 10.06
N ASN A 141 9.51 9.07 9.53
CA ASN A 141 10.18 8.98 8.24
C ASN A 141 9.27 9.36 7.08
N ILE A 142 8.10 8.72 6.94
CA ILE A 142 7.25 8.92 5.75
C ILE A 142 6.57 10.30 5.72
N ARG A 143 6.35 10.92 6.88
CA ARG A 143 5.66 12.23 6.98
C ARG A 143 6.64 13.39 6.99
N TYR A 144 7.50 13.45 8.02
CA TYR A 144 8.40 14.58 8.16
C TYR A 144 9.57 14.50 7.20
N LEU A 145 10.33 13.41 7.22
CA LEU A 145 11.50 13.32 6.34
C LEU A 145 11.04 13.33 4.86
N GLY A 146 10.00 12.55 4.53
CA GLY A 146 9.38 12.57 3.21
C GLY A 146 8.90 13.96 2.78
N GLY A 147 8.10 14.64 3.62
CA GLY A 147 7.56 15.97 3.30
C GLY A 147 8.61 17.08 3.23
N LEU A 148 9.62 17.06 4.11
CA LEU A 148 10.74 18.01 4.07
C LEU A 148 11.60 17.81 2.82
N LEU A 149 11.95 16.56 2.48
CA LEU A 149 12.69 16.26 1.26
C LEU A 149 11.90 16.65 0.00
N SER A 150 10.60 16.35 -0.03
CA SER A 150 9.68 16.77 -1.11
C SER A 150 9.68 18.29 -1.28
N ALA A 151 9.56 19.04 -0.19
CA ALA A 151 9.59 20.51 -0.22
C ALA A 151 10.96 21.05 -0.65
N TYR A 152 12.07 20.45 -0.23
CA TYR A 152 13.41 20.82 -0.71
C TYR A 152 13.51 20.65 -2.23
N GLU A 153 13.07 19.53 -2.78
CA GLU A 153 13.16 19.28 -4.21
C GLU A 153 12.27 20.20 -5.05
N LEU A 154 11.11 20.60 -4.52
CA LEU A 154 10.20 21.53 -5.19
C LEU A 154 10.67 23.00 -5.14
N THR A 155 11.48 23.37 -4.14
CA THR A 155 11.81 24.79 -3.87
C THR A 155 13.30 25.14 -3.97
N GLY A 156 14.19 24.17 -3.75
CA GLY A 156 15.62 24.39 -3.58
C GLY A 156 16.02 25.07 -2.26
N ASP A 157 15.09 25.22 -1.31
CA ASP A 157 15.34 25.92 -0.05
C ASP A 157 16.04 25.03 0.97
N ASN A 158 17.31 25.35 1.27
CA ASN A 158 18.16 24.60 2.18
C ASN A 158 17.60 24.45 3.59
N LEU A 159 16.68 25.31 4.03
CA LEU A 159 15.98 25.12 5.32
C LEU A 159 15.43 23.68 5.46
N TYR A 160 14.81 23.15 4.41
CA TYR A 160 14.22 21.83 4.44
C TYR A 160 15.26 20.71 4.46
N LEU A 161 16.37 20.88 3.75
CA LEU A 161 17.46 19.91 3.77
C LEU A 161 18.16 19.89 5.13
N ASP A 162 18.44 21.07 5.70
CA ASP A 162 19.03 21.19 7.04
C ASP A 162 18.14 20.56 8.11
N GLN A 163 16.81 20.80 8.03
CA GLN A 163 15.84 20.15 8.93
C GLN A 163 15.75 18.64 8.70
N SER A 164 15.85 18.18 7.45
CA SER A 164 15.86 16.75 7.11
C SER A 164 17.08 16.03 7.71
N ILE A 165 18.28 16.62 7.60
CA ILE A 165 19.51 16.10 8.20
C ILE A 165 19.36 16.05 9.73
N SER A 166 18.93 17.16 10.33
CA SER A 166 18.73 17.27 11.78
C SER A 166 17.74 16.22 12.30
N LEU A 167 16.61 16.03 11.61
CA LEU A 167 15.63 15.00 11.93
C LEU A 167 16.20 13.59 11.79
N ALA A 168 16.87 13.30 10.67
CA ALA A 168 17.41 11.98 10.40
C ALA A 168 18.43 11.57 11.47
N ASP A 169 19.42 12.42 11.72
CA ASP A 169 20.52 12.14 12.66
C ASP A 169 20.02 11.98 14.10
N GLN A 170 19.03 12.77 14.51
CA GLN A 170 18.62 12.84 15.92
C GLN A 170 17.46 11.89 16.25
N VAL A 171 16.62 11.54 15.27
CA VAL A 171 15.35 10.85 15.53
C VAL A 171 15.23 9.53 14.78
N ILE A 172 15.69 9.45 13.53
CA ILE A 172 15.47 8.26 12.68
C ILE A 172 16.65 7.28 12.78
N MET A 173 17.88 7.77 12.60
CA MET A 173 19.08 6.94 12.58
C MET A 173 19.33 6.15 13.88
N PRO A 174 19.06 6.69 15.09
CA PRO A 174 19.20 5.92 16.32
C PRO A 174 18.31 4.67 16.38
N ALA A 175 17.21 4.61 15.62
CA ALA A 175 16.33 3.45 15.57
C ALA A 175 17.09 2.18 15.14
N PHE A 176 18.12 2.35 14.31
CA PHE A 176 18.93 1.28 13.71
C PHE A 176 20.08 0.82 14.60
N ASP A 177 20.24 1.36 15.80
CA ASP A 177 21.30 0.97 16.74
C ASP A 177 20.89 -0.29 17.51
N THR A 178 20.71 -1.36 16.74
CA THR A 178 20.28 -2.69 17.19
C THR A 178 21.31 -3.74 16.76
N PRO A 179 21.35 -4.93 17.38
CA PRO A 179 22.34 -5.94 17.05
C PRO A 179 22.37 -6.38 15.58
N LEU A 180 21.23 -6.34 14.89
CA LEU A 180 21.10 -6.70 13.47
C LEU A 180 21.08 -5.49 12.53
N GLY A 181 21.08 -4.27 13.07
CA GLY A 181 20.82 -3.05 12.30
C GLY A 181 19.38 -2.96 11.75
N ILE A 182 18.47 -3.85 12.15
CA ILE A 182 17.04 -3.72 11.86
C ILE A 182 16.43 -2.73 12.85
N PRO A 183 15.71 -1.70 12.41
CA PRO A 183 15.30 -0.64 13.31
C PRO A 183 14.21 -1.08 14.29
N PHE A 184 14.29 -0.57 15.51
CA PHE A 184 13.17 -0.64 16.46
C PHE A 184 12.06 0.35 16.05
N GLN A 185 10.84 0.09 16.54
CA GLN A 185 9.64 0.83 16.16
C GLN A 185 9.66 2.27 16.69
N TYR A 186 10.38 2.49 17.81
CA TYR A 186 10.44 3.77 18.49
C TYR A 186 11.86 4.19 18.82
N VAL A 187 12.05 5.51 18.95
CA VAL A 187 13.25 6.14 19.48
C VAL A 187 12.86 7.07 20.61
N ASN A 188 13.54 6.97 21.75
CA ASN A 188 13.50 8.03 22.76
C ASN A 188 14.39 9.17 22.28
N VAL A 189 13.77 10.28 21.88
CA VAL A 189 14.49 11.40 21.26
C VAL A 189 15.36 12.18 22.25
N SER A 190 14.94 12.22 23.52
CA SER A 190 15.71 12.89 24.58
C SER A 190 17.03 12.15 24.86
N THR A 191 17.01 10.82 24.84
CA THR A 191 18.20 9.99 25.11
C THR A 191 18.93 9.54 23.84
N GLY A 192 18.30 9.63 22.67
CA GLY A 192 18.82 9.10 21.41
C GLY A 192 18.89 7.58 21.38
N THR A 193 18.01 6.87 22.10
CA THR A 193 18.08 5.40 22.22
C THR A 193 16.90 4.71 21.55
N PRO A 194 17.11 3.62 20.79
CA PRO A 194 16.01 2.84 20.24
C PRO A 194 15.23 2.11 21.34
N VAL A 195 13.91 1.99 21.18
CA VAL A 195 12.99 1.38 22.15
C VAL A 195 12.17 0.28 21.48
N ASN A 196 12.32 -0.96 21.97
CA ASN A 196 11.55 -2.11 21.52
C ASN A 196 10.29 -2.28 22.38
N SER A 197 9.19 -1.63 21.98
CA SER A 197 7.98 -1.56 22.80
C SER A 197 7.13 -2.85 22.77
N TYR A 198 7.25 -3.68 21.72
CA TYR A 198 6.37 -4.85 21.51
C TYR A 198 7.11 -6.15 21.17
N GLY A 199 8.45 -6.15 21.18
CA GLY A 199 9.26 -7.34 20.88
C GLY A 199 9.31 -7.73 19.39
N ALA A 200 8.53 -7.10 18.51
CA ALA A 200 8.45 -7.46 17.10
C ALA A 200 8.38 -6.22 16.19
N ALA A 201 9.30 -6.14 15.25
CA ALA A 201 9.31 -5.17 14.16
C ALA A 201 8.31 -5.60 13.08
N ILE A 202 7.57 -4.62 12.58
CA ILE A 202 6.55 -4.80 11.56
C ILE A 202 7.19 -4.59 10.18
N LEU A 203 6.96 -5.50 9.24
CA LEU A 203 7.62 -5.52 7.93
C LEU A 203 7.43 -4.21 7.15
N ALA A 204 6.22 -3.62 7.14
CA ALA A 204 6.00 -2.30 6.54
C ALA A 204 6.89 -1.24 7.20
N GLU A 205 6.94 -1.22 8.52
CA GLU A 205 7.58 -0.14 9.25
C GLU A 205 9.08 -0.09 8.99
N ILE A 206 9.72 -1.27 8.88
CA ILE A 206 11.15 -1.38 8.59
C ILE A 206 11.47 -1.34 7.09
N GLY A 207 10.52 -1.76 6.25
CA GLY A 207 10.64 -1.82 4.79
C GLY A 207 10.19 -0.55 4.07
N THR A 208 9.92 0.52 4.83
CA THR A 208 9.40 1.78 4.31
C THR A 208 10.15 2.96 4.93
N LEU A 209 11.48 2.84 4.91
CA LEU A 209 12.45 3.87 5.33
C LEU A 209 13.46 4.20 4.22
N GLN A 210 13.61 3.28 3.28
CA GLN A 210 14.72 3.25 2.33
C GLN A 210 14.67 4.40 1.34
N LEU A 211 13.48 4.81 0.89
CA LEU A 211 13.35 5.81 -0.16
C LEU A 211 13.86 7.19 0.30
N GLU A 212 13.43 7.63 1.48
CA GLU A 212 13.81 8.89 2.08
C GLU A 212 15.29 8.89 2.47
N LEU A 213 15.77 7.79 3.07
CA LEU A 213 17.18 7.65 3.44
C LEU A 213 18.11 7.61 2.22
N ASN A 214 17.72 6.92 1.15
CA ASN A 214 18.47 6.91 -0.11
C ASN A 214 18.50 8.30 -0.75
N ARG A 215 17.37 9.02 -0.75
CA ARG A 215 17.33 10.39 -1.27
C ARG A 215 18.18 11.33 -0.44
N LEU A 216 18.14 11.23 0.89
CA LEU A 216 18.97 12.02 1.77
C LEU A 216 20.47 11.76 1.54
N THR A 217 20.88 10.51 1.30
CA THR A 217 22.26 10.21 0.88
C THR A 217 22.61 10.89 -0.44
N GLN A 218 21.74 10.86 -1.46
CA GLN A 218 22.01 11.52 -2.74
C GLN A 218 22.19 13.04 -2.60
N LEU A 219 21.41 13.68 -1.72
CA LEU A 219 21.44 15.13 -1.51
C LEU A 219 22.60 15.59 -0.65
N THR A 220 23.00 14.80 0.35
CA THR A 220 24.04 15.17 1.33
C THR A 220 25.42 14.62 0.99
N GLY A 221 25.48 13.58 0.15
CA GLY A 221 26.69 12.80 -0.09
C GLY A 221 27.09 11.89 1.08
N ASN A 222 26.33 11.85 2.18
CA ASN A 222 26.60 10.99 3.32
C ASN A 222 26.03 9.58 3.08
N PRO A 223 26.87 8.54 2.91
CA PRO A 223 26.42 7.19 2.59
C PRO A 223 25.75 6.47 3.77
N SER A 224 25.85 7.00 4.99
CA SER A 224 25.36 6.31 6.19
C SER A 224 23.84 6.10 6.16
N TYR A 225 23.07 7.06 5.63
CA TYR A 225 21.61 6.98 5.56
C TYR A 225 21.14 5.80 4.70
N ALA A 226 21.58 5.75 3.44
CA ALA A 226 21.31 4.65 2.51
C ALA A 226 21.80 3.31 3.07
N ALA A 227 23.00 3.27 3.64
CA ALA A 227 23.57 2.05 4.21
C ALA A 227 22.69 1.46 5.33
N LYS A 228 22.16 2.29 6.24
CA LYS A 228 21.26 1.83 7.31
C LYS A 228 19.94 1.29 6.75
N GLY A 229 19.32 2.00 5.79
CA GLY A 229 18.10 1.54 5.14
C GLY A 229 18.28 0.19 4.43
N GLN A 230 19.43 0.01 3.77
CA GLN A 230 19.74 -1.17 2.97
C GLN A 230 19.93 -2.44 3.80
N VAL A 231 20.35 -2.33 5.06
CA VAL A 231 20.51 -3.49 5.97
C VAL A 231 19.23 -4.33 6.02
N VAL A 232 18.06 -3.70 6.04
CA VAL A 232 16.76 -4.40 6.08
C VAL A 232 16.54 -5.20 4.80
N ILE A 233 16.82 -4.61 3.64
CA ILE A 233 16.62 -5.23 2.33
C ILE A 233 17.59 -6.41 2.15
N ASP A 234 18.86 -6.22 2.50
CA ASP A 234 19.88 -7.27 2.49
C ASP A 234 19.55 -8.43 3.43
N PHE A 235 18.97 -8.12 4.59
CA PHE A 235 18.49 -9.12 5.51
C PHE A 235 17.34 -9.93 4.88
N LEU A 236 16.31 -9.26 4.36
CA LEU A 236 15.13 -9.90 3.77
C LEU A 236 15.48 -10.75 2.55
N ALA A 237 16.38 -10.27 1.69
CA ALA A 237 16.84 -11.01 0.51
C ALA A 237 17.48 -12.37 0.85
N LYS A 238 18.02 -12.53 2.05
CA LYS A 238 18.61 -13.78 2.55
C LYS A 238 17.61 -14.68 3.27
N GLN A 239 16.41 -14.19 3.58
CA GLN A 239 15.39 -14.96 4.28
C GLN A 239 14.59 -15.85 3.33
N PRO A 240 14.26 -17.09 3.73
CA PRO A 240 13.32 -17.89 2.98
C PRO A 240 11.91 -17.29 3.09
N SER A 241 11.21 -17.25 1.96
CA SER A 241 9.80 -16.80 1.86
C SER A 241 8.96 -17.89 1.21
N LYS A 242 7.70 -18.01 1.66
CA LYS A 242 6.72 -18.97 1.11
C LYS A 242 5.37 -18.26 1.02
N PRO A 243 4.96 -17.84 -0.18
CA PRO A 243 5.59 -18.02 -1.49
C PRO A 243 6.82 -17.10 -1.65
N PRO A 244 7.68 -17.34 -2.65
CA PRO A 244 8.86 -16.52 -2.87
C PRO A 244 8.54 -15.02 -2.94
N GLY A 245 9.35 -14.18 -2.29
CA GLY A 245 9.19 -12.73 -2.27
C GLY A 245 8.09 -12.21 -1.34
N LEU A 246 7.28 -13.08 -0.72
CA LEU A 246 6.26 -12.68 0.24
C LEU A 246 6.63 -13.17 1.65
N PHE A 247 6.94 -12.21 2.51
CA PHE A 247 7.44 -12.47 3.86
C PHE A 247 6.33 -12.44 4.93
N PRO A 248 6.54 -13.04 6.12
CA PRO A 248 5.67 -12.82 7.26
C PRO A 248 5.62 -11.35 7.71
N ILE A 249 4.61 -10.98 8.51
CA ILE A 249 4.33 -9.58 8.82
C ILE A 249 5.26 -9.04 9.91
N SER A 250 5.65 -9.88 10.87
CA SER A 250 6.34 -9.47 12.08
C SER A 250 7.58 -10.32 12.33
N LEU A 251 8.69 -9.66 12.68
CA LEU A 251 9.97 -10.29 12.99
C LEU A 251 10.59 -9.69 14.25
N ASP A 252 11.32 -10.48 15.01
CA ASP A 252 12.10 -10.01 16.15
C ASP A 252 13.34 -9.26 15.63
N PRO A 253 13.47 -7.93 15.85
CA PRO A 253 14.58 -7.13 15.31
C PRO A 253 15.93 -7.44 15.99
N VAL A 254 15.94 -8.17 17.10
CA VAL A 254 17.16 -8.61 17.80
C VAL A 254 17.64 -9.95 17.28
N THR A 255 16.73 -10.91 17.07
CA THR A 255 17.11 -12.28 16.68
C THR A 255 16.92 -12.59 15.20
N GLY A 256 16.19 -11.74 14.46
CA GLY A 256 15.86 -11.94 13.04
C GLY A 256 14.83 -13.04 12.81
N ARG A 257 14.22 -13.58 13.86
CA ARG A 257 13.24 -14.67 13.74
C ARG A 257 11.85 -14.09 13.50
N TRP A 258 11.13 -14.65 12.53
CA TRP A 258 9.72 -14.36 12.33
C TRP A 258 8.93 -14.70 13.60
N THR A 259 8.18 -13.73 14.12
CA THR A 259 7.34 -13.89 15.32
C THR A 259 5.94 -14.37 14.97
N ASP A 260 5.52 -14.12 13.72
CA ASP A 260 4.31 -14.69 13.16
C ASP A 260 4.61 -16.12 12.67
N GLY A 261 3.78 -17.08 13.08
CA GLY A 261 3.85 -18.42 12.51
C GLY A 261 3.63 -18.36 11.00
N MET A 262 4.54 -18.98 10.23
CA MET A 262 4.45 -19.18 8.76
C MET A 262 3.10 -19.73 8.26
N GLY A 263 2.23 -20.20 9.17
CA GLY A 263 0.94 -20.83 8.88
C GLY A 263 -0.27 -19.90 8.71
N LEU A 264 -0.21 -18.62 9.12
CA LEU A 264 -1.41 -17.74 9.07
C LEU A 264 -1.67 -17.12 7.69
N ILE A 265 -0.66 -17.05 6.82
CA ILE A 265 -0.83 -16.55 5.44
C ILE A 265 -1.50 -17.62 4.55
N PHE A 266 -1.48 -18.92 4.91
CA PHE A 266 -1.86 -19.99 3.97
C PHE A 266 -3.03 -20.90 4.36
N LEU A 267 -3.59 -20.78 5.56
CA LEU A 267 -4.65 -21.71 5.97
C LEU A 267 -5.96 -21.58 5.16
N HIS A 268 -6.15 -20.49 4.40
CA HIS A 268 -7.34 -20.28 3.57
C HIS A 268 -7.13 -20.63 2.08
N ALA A 269 -5.90 -20.74 1.60
CA ALA A 269 -5.60 -21.01 0.19
C ALA A 269 -5.49 -22.51 -0.15
N ARG A 270 -5.35 -23.38 0.86
CA ARG A 270 -5.27 -24.85 0.68
C ARG A 270 -6.35 -25.60 1.46
N ARG A 271 -7.60 -25.50 1.01
CA ARG A 271 -8.55 -26.61 1.13
C ARG A 271 -8.74 -27.29 -0.23
N ARG A 272 -7.69 -27.97 -0.69
CA ARG A 272 -7.82 -29.11 -1.61
C ARG A 272 -7.47 -30.38 -0.83
N ILE A 273 -8.52 -31.14 -0.50
CA ILE A 273 -8.58 -32.59 -0.28
C ILE A 273 -7.40 -33.20 0.50
N ALA A 274 -7.54 -33.29 1.83
CA ALA A 274 -7.00 -34.40 2.60
C ALA A 274 -7.94 -34.70 3.77
N LYS A 275 -8.65 -35.82 3.71
CA LYS A 275 -9.29 -36.44 4.87
C LYS A 275 -8.16 -36.87 5.82
N PHE A 276 -7.87 -36.08 6.84
CA PHE A 276 -7.19 -36.59 8.03
C PHE A 276 -8.12 -36.45 9.23
N ARG A 277 -8.47 -37.63 9.74
CA ARG A 277 -9.34 -37.87 10.88
C ARG A 277 -8.43 -37.92 12.10
N PHE A 278 -8.49 -36.89 12.95
CA PHE A 278 -8.16 -37.01 14.37
C PHE A 278 -9.19 -36.26 15.18
N GLY A 279 -9.71 -36.94 16.21
CA GLY A 279 -10.92 -36.60 16.93
C GLY A 279 -10.77 -35.56 18.03
N ALA A 280 -11.96 -35.23 18.55
CA ALA A 280 -12.30 -34.48 19.75
C ALA A 280 -12.08 -32.94 19.74
N PRO A 281 -13.08 -32.18 20.22
CA PRO A 281 -13.09 -30.72 20.15
C PRO A 281 -12.33 -30.15 21.35
N VAL A 282 -11.26 -29.41 21.11
CA VAL A 282 -10.70 -28.52 22.14
C VAL A 282 -11.31 -27.15 21.91
N CYS A 283 -12.35 -26.85 22.68
CA CYS A 283 -12.76 -25.50 22.98
C CYS A 283 -11.58 -24.80 23.69
N LEU A 284 -10.77 -24.03 22.95
CA LEU A 284 -9.93 -23.01 23.57
C LEU A 284 -10.74 -21.73 23.65
N SER A 285 -11.20 -21.47 24.87
CA SER A 285 -11.77 -20.21 25.32
C SER A 285 -10.81 -19.05 25.11
N ASN A 286 -11.38 -17.92 24.69
CA ASN A 286 -10.98 -16.54 24.97
C ASN A 286 -9.55 -16.33 25.50
N SER A 287 -8.66 -15.81 24.66
CA SER A 287 -7.70 -14.74 24.99
C SER A 287 -6.88 -14.35 23.75
N ILE A 288 -6.75 -13.04 23.53
CA ILE A 288 -5.98 -12.34 22.49
C ILE A 288 -6.65 -12.28 21.09
N PRO A 289 -7.45 -11.23 20.81
CA PRO A 289 -7.78 -10.90 19.44
C PRO A 289 -6.51 -10.33 18.78
N VAL A 290 -5.80 -11.15 17.99
CA VAL A 290 -4.78 -10.64 17.07
C VAL A 290 -5.51 -9.94 15.92
N MET A 291 -5.99 -8.72 16.19
CA MET A 291 -6.35 -7.71 15.20
C MET A 291 -5.07 -7.09 14.62
N LEU A 292 -4.17 -7.91 14.07
CA LEU A 292 -3.10 -7.41 13.24
C LEU A 292 -3.63 -7.36 11.80
N ASN A 293 -3.84 -6.13 11.33
CA ASN A 293 -4.32 -5.84 9.99
C ASN A 293 -3.32 -6.37 8.95
N ASN A 294 -3.75 -7.27 8.07
CA ASN A 294 -3.03 -7.68 6.85
C ASN A 294 -2.85 -6.53 5.81
N ARG A 295 -2.99 -5.26 6.22
CA ARG A 295 -2.76 -4.06 5.41
C ARG A 295 -1.28 -3.69 5.28
N ILE A 296 -0.45 -4.32 6.10
CA ILE A 296 0.94 -3.97 6.35
C ILE A 296 1.88 -4.57 5.30
N LEU A 297 1.58 -5.76 4.77
CA LEU A 297 2.47 -6.43 3.81
C LEU A 297 2.87 -5.50 2.64
N CYS A 298 1.89 -4.79 2.08
CA CYS A 298 1.96 -4.07 0.82
C CYS A 298 2.87 -2.82 0.75
N HIS A 299 3.37 -2.30 1.88
CA HIS A 299 4.21 -1.08 1.87
C HIS A 299 5.66 -1.38 1.49
N LEU A 300 6.16 -2.58 1.84
CA LEU A 300 7.49 -3.01 1.43
C LEU A 300 7.58 -3.08 -0.10
N GLU A 301 6.65 -3.78 -0.76
CA GLU A 301 6.65 -3.89 -2.22
C GLU A 301 6.51 -2.54 -2.89
N GLN A 302 5.75 -1.61 -2.27
CA GLN A 302 5.67 -0.26 -2.77
C GLN A 302 7.04 0.43 -2.83
N TYR A 303 7.85 0.25 -1.79
CA TYR A 303 9.17 0.86 -1.68
C TYR A 303 10.22 0.17 -2.54
N LEU A 304 10.09 -1.13 -2.81
CA LEU A 304 11.03 -1.83 -3.68
C LEU A 304 11.09 -1.17 -5.07
N ILE A 305 9.95 -1.06 -5.77
CA ILE A 305 9.95 -0.49 -7.13
C ILE A 305 10.26 1.01 -7.14
N LYS A 306 9.84 1.77 -6.13
CA LYS A 306 10.15 3.20 -6.02
C LYS A 306 11.64 3.44 -5.76
N ASN A 307 12.28 2.61 -4.93
CA ASN A 307 13.72 2.69 -4.74
C ASN A 307 14.47 2.36 -6.03
N TYR A 308 14.06 1.32 -6.76
CA TYR A 308 14.64 1.04 -8.08
C TYR A 308 14.47 2.22 -9.06
N LEU A 309 13.33 2.91 -9.04
CA LEU A 309 13.14 4.13 -9.84
C LEU A 309 14.13 5.25 -9.45
N LEU A 310 14.45 5.37 -8.15
CA LEU A 310 15.39 6.38 -7.63
C LEU A 310 16.87 6.01 -7.85
N THR A 311 17.22 4.74 -7.74
CA THR A 311 18.62 4.26 -7.73
C THR A 311 19.06 3.61 -9.03
N GLY A 312 18.10 3.19 -9.88
CA GLY A 312 18.36 2.45 -11.12
C GLY A 312 19.08 1.12 -10.89
N GLU A 313 19.83 0.71 -11.92
CA GLU A 313 20.56 -0.57 -11.96
C GLU A 313 21.65 -0.71 -10.89
N SER A 314 22.11 0.37 -10.29
CA SER A 314 23.09 0.30 -9.20
C SER A 314 22.59 -0.56 -8.03
N TRP A 315 21.27 -0.67 -7.85
CA TRP A 315 20.63 -1.47 -6.78
C TRP A 315 19.52 -2.36 -7.36
N SER A 316 19.90 -3.24 -8.31
CA SER A 316 18.97 -4.15 -9.01
C SER A 316 18.18 -5.08 -8.09
N GLN A 317 18.69 -5.36 -6.88
CA GLN A 317 18.03 -6.20 -5.87
C GLN A 317 16.59 -5.75 -5.57
N TYR A 318 16.33 -4.44 -5.57
CA TYR A 318 14.98 -3.90 -5.39
C TYR A 318 14.00 -4.39 -6.47
N LYS A 319 14.42 -4.35 -7.74
CA LYS A 319 13.65 -4.84 -8.88
C LYS A 319 13.45 -6.35 -8.80
N ASP A 320 14.48 -7.10 -8.45
CA ASP A 320 14.41 -8.56 -8.37
C ASP A 320 13.42 -9.01 -7.29
N MET A 321 13.52 -8.44 -6.09
CA MET A 321 12.61 -8.72 -4.98
C MET A 321 11.16 -8.35 -5.33
N TRP A 322 10.96 -7.19 -5.97
CA TRP A 322 9.63 -6.74 -6.39
C TRP A 322 9.01 -7.69 -7.43
N THR A 323 9.81 -8.09 -8.43
CA THR A 323 9.35 -8.97 -9.51
C THR A 323 8.88 -10.31 -8.94
N VAL A 324 9.70 -10.91 -8.07
CA VAL A 324 9.36 -12.19 -7.42
C VAL A 324 8.09 -12.05 -6.55
N ALA A 325 7.94 -10.94 -5.82
CA ALA A 325 6.74 -10.69 -5.02
C ALA A 325 5.49 -10.57 -5.89
N VAL A 326 5.53 -9.80 -6.99
CA VAL A 326 4.39 -9.61 -7.91
C VAL A 326 4.02 -10.92 -8.61
N ASP A 327 5.00 -11.70 -9.08
CA ASP A 327 4.76 -13.01 -9.68
C ASP A 327 4.06 -13.95 -8.68
N SER A 328 4.52 -13.97 -7.42
CA SER A 328 3.88 -14.72 -6.36
C SER A 328 2.46 -14.23 -6.03
N MET A 329 2.20 -12.92 -6.07
CA MET A 329 0.85 -12.38 -5.90
C MET A 329 -0.07 -12.86 -7.03
N MET A 330 0.38 -12.75 -8.28
CA MET A 330 -0.35 -13.22 -9.45
C MET A 330 -0.66 -14.71 -9.38
N GLN A 331 0.31 -15.53 -8.98
CA GLN A 331 0.17 -16.98 -8.97
C GLN A 331 -0.64 -17.51 -7.78
N TYR A 332 -0.40 -16.98 -6.58
CA TYR A 332 -0.89 -17.58 -5.34
C TYR A 332 -1.98 -16.77 -4.63
N MET A 333 -2.07 -15.47 -4.89
CA MET A 333 -3.00 -14.59 -4.19
C MET A 333 -4.19 -14.16 -5.06
N SER A 334 -4.11 -14.26 -6.39
CA SER A 334 -5.23 -13.97 -7.28
C SER A 334 -6.52 -14.72 -6.89
N SER A 335 -7.59 -13.95 -6.70
CA SER A 335 -8.89 -14.45 -6.28
C SER A 335 -10.02 -13.76 -7.05
N THR A 336 -10.58 -14.48 -8.02
CA THR A 336 -11.72 -13.98 -8.81
C THR A 336 -12.99 -14.02 -7.98
N SER A 337 -13.77 -12.94 -8.02
CA SER A 337 -15.01 -12.88 -7.24
C SER A 337 -16.12 -13.75 -7.81
N ALA A 338 -16.84 -14.45 -6.93
CA ALA A 338 -18.05 -15.18 -7.27
C ALA A 338 -19.14 -14.26 -7.80
N TYR A 339 -19.87 -14.73 -8.83
CA TYR A 339 -20.95 -14.03 -9.54
C TYR A 339 -20.53 -12.79 -10.34
N HIS A 340 -19.30 -12.31 -10.16
CA HIS A 340 -18.74 -11.14 -10.82
C HIS A 340 -17.31 -11.44 -11.32
N PRO A 341 -17.15 -12.26 -12.37
CA PRO A 341 -15.84 -12.74 -12.82
C PRO A 341 -14.91 -11.63 -13.35
N ALA A 342 -15.46 -10.45 -13.64
CA ALA A 342 -14.70 -9.25 -13.98
C ALA A 342 -13.92 -8.66 -12.78
N LEU A 343 -14.28 -9.03 -11.55
CA LEU A 343 -13.61 -8.55 -10.34
C LEU A 343 -12.53 -9.53 -9.88
N LEU A 344 -11.35 -8.98 -9.64
CA LEU A 344 -10.16 -9.67 -9.15
C LEU A 344 -9.72 -9.02 -7.84
N TRP A 345 -9.52 -9.87 -6.83
CA TRP A 345 -9.01 -9.48 -5.52
C TRP A 345 -7.74 -10.27 -5.20
N LEU A 346 -7.02 -9.84 -4.17
CA LEU A 346 -5.89 -10.57 -3.63
C LEU A 346 -6.28 -11.23 -2.31
N ALA A 347 -6.33 -12.56 -2.32
CA ALA A 347 -6.57 -13.39 -1.15
C ALA A 347 -5.58 -13.07 -0.03
N ASN A 348 -6.02 -13.30 1.21
CA ASN A 348 -5.30 -12.98 2.44
C ASN A 348 -5.03 -11.50 2.69
N LEU A 349 -5.54 -10.59 1.87
CA LEU A 349 -5.51 -9.17 2.13
C LEU A 349 -6.93 -8.65 2.41
N LYS A 350 -7.11 -7.89 3.50
CA LYS A 350 -8.40 -7.28 3.88
C LYS A 350 -8.44 -5.83 3.41
N GLY A 351 -9.62 -5.36 2.98
CA GLY A 351 -9.90 -4.02 2.46
C GLY A 351 -8.94 -2.92 2.92
N GLY A 352 -8.34 -2.22 1.95
CA GLY A 352 -7.26 -1.25 2.16
C GLY A 352 -6.11 -1.33 1.15
N ILE A 353 -6.13 -2.27 0.20
CA ILE A 353 -5.01 -2.55 -0.73
C ILE A 353 -5.09 -1.73 -2.01
N CYS A 354 -6.02 -0.78 -2.11
CA CYS A 354 -6.29 -0.11 -3.39
C CYS A 354 -5.18 0.81 -3.89
N PHE A 355 -4.08 0.98 -3.14
CA PHE A 355 -2.84 1.61 -3.59
C PHE A 355 -1.92 0.65 -4.39
N LEU A 356 -2.01 -0.66 -4.13
CA LEU A 356 -1.15 -1.68 -4.73
C LEU A 356 -1.33 -1.81 -6.25
N PRO A 357 -2.54 -1.71 -6.83
CA PRO A 357 -2.70 -1.71 -8.28
C PRO A 357 -1.87 -0.61 -8.97
N GLY A 358 -1.84 0.61 -8.42
CA GLY A 358 -0.99 1.68 -8.95
C GLY A 358 0.49 1.36 -8.85
N ASN A 359 0.91 0.69 -7.78
CA ASN A 359 2.29 0.24 -7.64
C ASN A 359 2.69 -0.86 -8.64
N ILE A 360 1.80 -1.85 -8.83
CA ILE A 360 2.00 -2.92 -9.81
C ILE A 360 2.02 -2.34 -11.23
N LEU A 361 1.15 -1.37 -11.51
CA LEU A 361 1.09 -0.68 -12.79
C LEU A 361 2.38 0.13 -13.07
N LEU A 362 2.92 0.81 -12.05
CA LEU A 362 4.20 1.51 -12.15
C LEU A 362 5.32 0.57 -12.59
N GLY A 363 5.50 -0.57 -11.92
CA GLY A 363 6.55 -1.53 -12.29
C GLY A 363 6.26 -2.25 -13.61
N GLY A 364 5.01 -2.59 -13.89
CA GLY A 364 4.60 -3.17 -15.17
C GLY A 364 4.92 -2.25 -16.35
N THR A 365 4.70 -0.94 -16.19
CA THR A 365 5.05 0.08 -17.19
C THR A 365 6.57 0.25 -17.30
N LEU A 366 7.27 0.37 -16.17
CA LEU A 366 8.72 0.55 -16.12
C LEU A 366 9.46 -0.61 -16.81
N PHE A 367 8.93 -1.84 -16.69
CA PHE A 367 9.53 -3.04 -17.27
C PHE A 367 8.88 -3.51 -18.58
N ASN A 368 7.96 -2.73 -19.17
CA ASN A 368 7.22 -3.07 -20.38
C ASN A 368 6.56 -4.47 -20.32
N ASN A 369 6.00 -4.84 -19.17
CA ASN A 369 5.39 -6.15 -18.93
C ASN A 369 3.85 -6.06 -18.98
N ASN A 370 3.29 -6.37 -20.15
CA ASN A 370 1.84 -6.32 -20.39
C ASN A 370 1.01 -7.22 -19.47
N THR A 371 1.54 -8.39 -19.07
CA THR A 371 0.84 -9.31 -18.16
C THR A 371 0.66 -8.67 -16.78
N VAL A 372 1.70 -7.97 -16.29
CA VAL A 372 1.66 -7.24 -15.02
C VAL A 372 0.75 -6.02 -15.11
N ILE A 373 0.77 -5.28 -16.24
CA ILE A 373 -0.13 -4.15 -16.51
C ILE A 373 -1.61 -4.61 -16.50
N GLU A 374 -1.93 -5.73 -17.17
CA GLU A 374 -3.29 -6.27 -17.20
C GLU A 374 -3.74 -6.70 -15.79
N PHE A 375 -2.87 -7.37 -15.04
CA PHE A 375 -3.13 -7.75 -13.66
C PHE A 375 -3.42 -6.53 -12.78
N ALA A 376 -2.59 -5.50 -12.85
CA ALA A 376 -2.80 -4.23 -12.14
C ALA A 376 -4.13 -3.58 -12.50
N THR A 377 -4.45 -3.51 -13.80
CA THR A 377 -5.68 -2.89 -14.31
C THR A 377 -6.93 -3.61 -13.79
N ARG A 378 -6.91 -4.95 -13.74
CA ARG A 378 -8.03 -5.74 -13.19
C ARG A 378 -8.22 -5.52 -11.67
N LEU A 379 -7.12 -5.42 -10.92
CA LEU A 379 -7.18 -5.08 -9.50
C LEU A 379 -7.70 -3.64 -9.29
N MET A 380 -7.24 -2.69 -10.12
CA MET A 380 -7.68 -1.30 -10.12
C MET A 380 -9.19 -1.19 -10.33
N HIS A 381 -9.71 -1.86 -11.36
CA HIS A 381 -11.13 -1.90 -11.64
C HIS A 381 -11.93 -2.42 -10.46
N SER A 382 -11.44 -3.46 -9.79
CA SER A 382 -12.10 -4.03 -8.61
C SER A 382 -12.14 -3.03 -7.46
N CYS A 383 -11.04 -2.32 -7.22
CA CYS A 383 -10.98 -1.22 -6.27
C CYS A 383 -11.92 -0.05 -6.63
N TYR A 384 -12.04 0.30 -7.91
CA TYR A 384 -13.01 1.29 -8.37
C TYR A 384 -14.45 0.84 -8.07
N GLN A 385 -14.77 -0.41 -8.34
CA GLN A 385 -16.10 -1.00 -8.11
C GLN A 385 -16.46 -1.02 -6.62
N ALA A 386 -15.47 -1.20 -5.73
CA ALA A 386 -15.67 -1.10 -4.29
C ALA A 386 -16.22 0.28 -3.86
N TRP A 387 -15.87 1.34 -4.58
CA TRP A 387 -16.39 2.68 -4.33
C TRP A 387 -17.71 2.91 -5.04
N ALA A 388 -17.76 2.64 -6.35
CA ALA A 388 -18.90 2.96 -7.21
C ALA A 388 -20.19 2.23 -6.81
N CYS A 389 -20.08 1.02 -6.24
CA CYS A 389 -21.24 0.20 -5.87
C CYS A 389 -21.89 0.58 -4.53
N THR A 390 -21.23 1.38 -3.70
CA THR A 390 -21.75 1.76 -2.38
C THR A 390 -22.75 2.92 -2.50
N PRO A 391 -23.76 3.03 -1.60
CA PRO A 391 -24.73 4.12 -1.66
C PRO A 391 -24.13 5.53 -1.55
N THR A 392 -22.99 5.66 -0.86
CA THR A 392 -22.27 6.94 -0.69
C THR A 392 -21.31 7.24 -1.84
N GLY A 393 -21.05 6.27 -2.73
CA GLY A 393 -19.95 6.34 -3.69
C GLY A 393 -18.56 6.25 -3.05
N ILE A 394 -18.45 5.85 -1.77
CA ILE A 394 -17.22 5.73 -0.98
C ILE A 394 -17.04 4.29 -0.51
N ALA A 395 -15.89 3.69 -0.80
CA ALA A 395 -15.63 2.33 -0.37
C ALA A 395 -15.56 2.20 1.16
N PRO A 396 -16.00 1.04 1.70
CA PRO A 396 -15.77 0.70 3.09
C PRO A 396 -14.27 0.55 3.41
N GLU A 397 -13.88 0.79 4.65
CA GLU A 397 -12.54 0.46 5.16
C GLU A 397 -12.23 -1.02 4.94
N GLY A 398 -13.20 -1.91 5.16
CA GLY A 398 -13.00 -3.35 5.09
C GLY A 398 -14.09 -4.03 4.28
N TRP A 399 -13.69 -4.87 3.32
CA TRP A 399 -14.57 -5.77 2.61
C TRP A 399 -13.97 -7.16 2.49
N ALA A 400 -14.83 -8.13 2.22
CA ALA A 400 -14.51 -9.51 1.90
C ALA A 400 -15.31 -9.94 0.67
N TRP A 401 -14.95 -11.08 0.10
CA TRP A 401 -15.63 -11.65 -1.06
C TRP A 401 -15.65 -13.18 -0.95
N ILE A 402 -16.50 -13.81 -1.75
CA ILE A 402 -16.46 -15.25 -1.99
C ILE A 402 -15.64 -15.47 -3.26
N ASP A 403 -14.61 -16.30 -3.21
CA ASP A 403 -13.85 -16.69 -4.40
C ASP A 403 -14.72 -17.58 -5.30
N GLN A 404 -14.62 -17.44 -6.62
CA GLN A 404 -15.39 -18.22 -7.58
C GLN A 404 -15.23 -19.75 -7.38
N ARG A 405 -14.08 -20.20 -6.87
CA ARG A 405 -13.81 -21.62 -6.54
C ARG A 405 -14.54 -22.10 -5.28
N GLN A 406 -15.11 -21.19 -4.50
CA GLN A 406 -15.88 -21.45 -3.29
C GLN A 406 -17.39 -21.47 -3.54
N VAL A 407 -17.82 -21.61 -4.80
CA VAL A 407 -19.22 -21.73 -5.18
C VAL A 407 -19.43 -23.07 -5.88
N SER A 408 -20.52 -23.77 -5.56
CA SER A 408 -20.89 -25.02 -6.21
C SER A 408 -21.25 -24.79 -7.69
N SER A 409 -21.32 -25.88 -8.46
CA SER A 409 -21.89 -25.85 -9.83
C SER A 409 -23.34 -25.32 -9.87
N THR A 410 -24.07 -25.43 -8.76
CA THR A 410 -25.44 -24.91 -8.61
C THR A 410 -25.51 -23.45 -8.14
N GLY A 411 -24.36 -22.77 -8.03
CA GLY A 411 -24.32 -21.35 -7.65
C GLY A 411 -24.49 -21.07 -6.15
N VAL A 412 -24.37 -22.10 -5.32
CA VAL A 412 -24.50 -22.02 -3.85
C VAL A 412 -23.11 -21.82 -3.22
N PRO A 413 -22.92 -20.84 -2.32
CA PRO A 413 -21.67 -20.70 -1.59
C PRO A 413 -21.33 -21.97 -0.79
N LEU A 414 -20.07 -22.43 -0.89
CA LEU A 414 -19.51 -23.54 -0.12
C LEU A 414 -18.95 -23.09 1.23
N VAL A 415 -19.04 -21.80 1.52
CA VAL A 415 -18.57 -21.16 2.76
C VAL A 415 -19.76 -20.60 3.53
N ALA A 416 -19.67 -20.60 4.86
CA ALA A 416 -20.68 -19.98 5.70
C ALA A 416 -20.69 -18.47 5.47
N ILE A 417 -21.85 -17.94 5.12
CA ILE A 417 -22.09 -16.51 4.91
C ILE A 417 -23.51 -16.19 5.36
N ASP A 418 -23.71 -15.02 5.97
CA ASP A 418 -25.06 -14.58 6.31
C ASP A 418 -25.83 -14.12 5.06
N LYS A 419 -27.16 -14.15 5.13
CA LYS A 419 -28.02 -13.84 3.98
C LYS A 419 -27.82 -12.42 3.45
N ARG A 420 -27.45 -11.45 4.30
CA ARG A 420 -27.27 -10.05 3.90
C ARG A 420 -25.96 -9.89 3.13
N ASP A 421 -24.89 -10.50 3.61
CA ASP A 421 -23.60 -10.52 2.95
C ASP A 421 -23.65 -11.35 1.65
N GLU A 422 -24.42 -12.44 1.60
CA GLU A 422 -24.66 -13.17 0.35
C GLU A 422 -25.40 -12.30 -0.68
N MET A 423 -26.44 -11.57 -0.27
CA MET A 423 -27.16 -10.65 -1.15
C MET A 423 -26.22 -9.57 -1.72
N ARG A 424 -25.34 -9.02 -0.88
CA ARG A 424 -24.31 -8.05 -1.31
C ARG A 424 -23.28 -8.68 -2.23
N GLN A 425 -22.78 -9.88 -1.91
CA GLN A 425 -21.87 -10.63 -2.78
C GLN A 425 -22.47 -10.84 -4.18
N ARG A 426 -23.75 -11.23 -4.26
CA ARG A 426 -24.44 -11.40 -5.54
C ARG A 426 -24.65 -10.08 -6.27
N LYS A 427 -24.93 -9.00 -5.56
CA LYS A 427 -25.19 -7.67 -6.15
C LYS A 427 -23.92 -6.94 -6.60
N TRP A 428 -22.88 -6.94 -5.78
CA TRP A 428 -21.69 -6.11 -5.93
C TRP A 428 -20.40 -6.90 -6.15
N GLY A 429 -20.42 -8.23 -5.99
CA GLY A 429 -19.22 -9.06 -6.06
C GLY A 429 -18.31 -8.93 -4.84
N PHE A 430 -18.78 -8.31 -3.76
CA PHE A 430 -18.12 -8.28 -2.45
C PHE A 430 -19.15 -7.92 -1.37
N TYR A 431 -18.76 -8.00 -0.11
CA TYR A 431 -19.58 -7.62 1.03
C TYR A 431 -18.76 -6.89 2.11
N VAL A 432 -19.44 -6.00 2.83
CA VAL A 432 -18.80 -5.05 3.75
C VAL A 432 -18.50 -5.71 5.09
N LYS A 433 -17.27 -5.55 5.58
CA LYS A 433 -16.83 -5.99 6.92
C LYS A 433 -16.55 -4.84 7.87
N ASP A 434 -16.08 -3.71 7.38
CA ASP A 434 -15.92 -2.49 8.15
C ASP A 434 -16.48 -1.32 7.34
N PRO A 435 -17.67 -0.79 7.69
CA PRO A 435 -18.36 0.22 6.89
C PRO A 435 -17.78 1.64 7.07
N ARG A 436 -16.79 1.83 7.93
CA ARG A 436 -16.18 3.16 8.16
C ARG A 436 -15.43 3.62 6.91
N TYR A 437 -15.07 4.89 6.86
CA TYR A 437 -14.09 5.47 5.93
C TYR A 437 -13.31 6.54 6.68
N ALA A 438 -11.99 6.40 6.74
CA ALA A 438 -11.11 7.28 7.52
C ALA A 438 -10.28 8.21 6.63
N LEU A 439 -10.92 8.83 5.62
CA LEU A 439 -10.29 9.76 4.67
C LEU A 439 -9.05 9.19 3.96
N ARG A 440 -9.00 7.87 3.75
CA ARG A 440 -7.84 7.22 3.14
C ARG A 440 -7.71 7.57 1.67
N PRO A 441 -6.49 7.87 1.18
CA PRO A 441 -6.25 8.20 -0.22
C PRO A 441 -6.11 6.98 -1.13
N GLY A 442 -6.15 5.74 -0.59
CA GLY A 442 -5.72 4.53 -1.31
C GLY A 442 -6.29 4.30 -2.72
N ARG A 443 -7.52 4.73 -3.03
CA ARG A 443 -8.04 4.71 -4.41
C ARG A 443 -7.45 5.83 -5.27
N TRP A 444 -7.39 7.04 -4.73
CA TRP A 444 -6.92 8.24 -5.42
C TRP A 444 -5.44 8.18 -5.77
N ILE A 445 -4.63 7.42 -5.03
CA ILE A 445 -3.20 7.22 -5.33
C ILE A 445 -3.00 6.41 -6.62
N SER A 446 -3.91 5.48 -6.92
CA SER A 446 -3.74 4.53 -8.02
C SER A 446 -4.32 5.02 -9.35
N ILE A 447 -5.34 5.88 -9.30
CA ILE A 447 -6.01 6.43 -10.49
C ILE A 447 -5.08 7.25 -11.41
N PRO A 448 -4.18 8.12 -10.91
CA PRO A 448 -3.29 8.90 -11.78
C PRO A 448 -2.35 8.07 -12.64
N PHE A 449 -2.01 6.85 -12.24
CA PHE A 449 -1.15 5.96 -13.03
C PHE A 449 -1.88 5.32 -14.23
N GLU A 450 -3.22 5.34 -14.24
CA GLU A 450 -4.04 4.78 -15.31
C GLU A 450 -4.30 5.78 -16.45
N TYR A 451 -4.39 7.07 -16.10
CA TYR A 451 -4.61 8.16 -17.05
C TYR A 451 -3.32 8.53 -17.77
#